data_AF-A0A3R7QMS9-F1
#
_entry.id   AF-A0A3R7QMS9-F1
#
_cell.length_a   1.000
_cell.length_b   1.000
_cell.length_c   1.000
_cell.angle_alpha   90.00
_cell.angle_beta   90.00
_cell.angle_gamma   90.00
#
_symmetry.space_group_name_H-M   'P 1'
#
loop_
_entity.id
_entity.type
_entity.pdbx_description
1 polymer ?
#
loop_
_entity_poly.entity_id
_entity_poly.type
_entity_poly.pdbx_seq_one_letter_code
_entity_poly.pdbx_strand_id
1 'polypeptide(L)'
;MSGKGADRLSVHLFSKHLQFLNFTDMAEVTAEMGFDGVDLTARDKGHVEPERAVDDLPKAAEAIKGADLKPNMLVSGITSLSDGTSIQYLKTDDQLGFKYYRMGYFRPKKGQSMQEILFHGNDALDELEKFNRSQGQHGAYQNHAG
;
A
#
# COMPACT_ATOMS: atom_id res chain seq x y z
N MET A 1 -7.72 32.25 19.32
CA MET A 1 -8.19 31.04 20.00
C MET A 1 -8.90 30.18 18.96
N SER A 2 -8.25 29.15 18.45
CA SER A 2 -8.87 28.17 17.54
C SER A 2 -9.24 26.95 18.37
N GLY A 3 -10.52 26.60 18.36
CA GLY A 3 -11.08 25.52 19.18
C GLY A 3 -10.42 24.17 18.88
N LYS A 4 -10.34 23.34 19.93
CA LYS A 4 -10.08 21.90 19.84
C LYS A 4 -11.10 21.27 18.88
N GLY A 5 -10.72 21.07 17.63
CA GLY A 5 -11.51 20.25 16.70
C GLY A 5 -11.37 18.79 17.10
N ALA A 6 -12.49 18.09 17.25
CA ALA A 6 -12.51 16.64 17.32
C ALA A 6 -11.72 16.06 16.12
N ASP A 7 -10.99 14.96 16.33
CA ASP A 7 -10.17 14.29 15.32
C ASP A 7 -10.91 14.17 13.98
N ARG A 8 -10.59 15.07 13.03
CA ARG A 8 -11.13 15.01 11.68
C ARG A 8 -10.65 13.70 11.07
N LEU A 9 -11.59 12.92 10.53
CA LEU A 9 -11.27 11.69 9.79
C LEU A 9 -10.31 12.02 8.65
N SER A 10 -9.15 11.38 8.63
CA SER A 10 -8.17 11.48 7.54
C SER A 10 -8.68 10.69 6.35
N VAL A 11 -8.91 11.34 5.20
CA VAL A 11 -9.43 10.72 3.99
C VAL A 11 -8.35 10.72 2.92
N HIS A 12 -8.03 9.55 2.38
CA HIS A 12 -7.00 9.36 1.36
C HIS A 12 -7.63 8.99 0.01
N LEU A 13 -7.19 9.60 -1.08
CA LEU A 13 -7.68 9.27 -2.41
C LEU A 13 -7.03 7.98 -2.92
N PHE A 14 -7.85 7.02 -3.35
CA PHE A 14 -7.33 5.82 -4.01
C PHE A 14 -6.77 6.17 -5.40
N SER A 15 -5.45 6.05 -5.54
CA SER A 15 -4.75 6.65 -6.68
C SER A 15 -5.16 6.07 -8.03
N LYS A 16 -5.76 4.87 -8.08
CA LYS A 16 -6.29 4.27 -9.33
C LYS A 16 -7.17 5.25 -10.14
N HIS A 17 -7.92 6.12 -9.48
CA HIS A 17 -8.79 7.08 -10.14
C HIS A 17 -8.03 8.18 -10.90
N LEU A 18 -6.74 8.34 -10.63
CA LEU A 18 -5.84 9.31 -11.25
C LEU A 18 -4.67 8.63 -11.99
N GLN A 19 -4.76 7.33 -12.30
CA GLN A 19 -3.62 6.55 -12.83
C GLN A 19 -3.09 6.99 -14.21
N PHE A 20 -3.79 7.87 -14.89
CA PHE A 20 -3.32 8.50 -16.12
C PHE A 20 -2.37 9.70 -15.88
N LEU A 21 -2.24 10.14 -14.62
CA LEU A 21 -1.36 11.24 -14.21
C LEU A 21 0.01 10.73 -13.76
N ASN A 22 1.02 11.59 -13.86
CA ASN A 22 2.32 11.35 -13.23
C ASN A 22 2.23 11.57 -11.70
N PHE A 23 3.30 11.29 -10.94
CA PHE A 23 3.28 11.40 -9.48
C PHE A 23 3.00 12.81 -8.95
N THR A 24 3.58 13.83 -9.59
CA THR A 24 3.40 15.23 -9.21
C THR A 24 1.97 15.67 -9.47
N ASP A 25 1.48 15.50 -10.69
CA ASP A 25 0.11 15.90 -11.07
C ASP A 25 -0.94 15.16 -10.23
N MET A 26 -0.72 13.87 -9.94
CA MET A 26 -1.60 13.08 -9.08
C MET A 26 -1.64 13.61 -7.63
N ALA A 27 -0.49 14.00 -7.09
CA ALA A 27 -0.41 14.60 -5.75
C ALA A 27 -1.08 15.98 -5.71
N GLU A 28 -0.80 16.86 -6.68
CA GLU A 28 -1.38 18.20 -6.76
C GLU A 28 -2.90 18.16 -6.90
N VAL A 29 -3.43 17.34 -7.81
CA VAL A 29 -4.89 17.17 -7.98
C VAL A 29 -5.53 16.58 -6.72
N THR A 30 -4.87 15.64 -6.05
CA THR A 30 -5.36 15.08 -4.78
C THR A 30 -5.48 16.16 -3.69
N ALA A 31 -4.49 17.05 -3.60
CA ALA A 31 -4.48 18.16 -2.65
C ALA A 31 -5.55 19.20 -2.99
N GLU A 32 -5.71 19.55 -4.27
CA GLU A 32 -6.74 20.48 -4.74
C GLU A 32 -8.17 19.99 -4.41
N MET A 33 -8.39 18.68 -4.49
CA MET A 33 -9.65 18.03 -4.10
C MET A 33 -9.90 18.03 -2.57
N GLY A 34 -8.91 18.40 -1.76
CA GLY A 34 -9.03 18.51 -0.30
C GLY A 34 -8.86 17.21 0.49
N PHE A 35 -8.23 16.20 -0.11
CA PHE A 35 -7.86 14.95 0.59
C PHE A 35 -6.64 15.16 1.49
N ASP A 36 -6.48 14.28 2.48
CA ASP A 36 -5.38 14.32 3.46
C ASP A 36 -4.16 13.50 3.00
N GLY A 37 -4.32 12.68 1.96
CA GLY A 37 -3.25 11.85 1.41
C GLY A 37 -3.67 11.00 0.23
N VAL A 38 -2.74 10.14 -0.20
CA VAL A 38 -2.93 9.20 -1.30
C VAL A 38 -2.90 7.77 -0.75
N ASP A 39 -3.82 6.93 -1.20
CA ASP A 39 -3.73 5.47 -1.11
C ASP A 39 -3.12 4.95 -2.42
N LEU A 40 -1.79 4.83 -2.42
CA LEU A 40 -1.00 4.68 -3.64
C LEU A 40 -1.10 3.25 -4.18
N THR A 41 -1.46 3.11 -5.46
CA THR A 41 -1.36 1.82 -6.16
C THR A 41 0.09 1.48 -6.50
N ALA A 42 0.67 0.53 -5.77
CA ALA A 42 1.98 -0.05 -6.09
C ALA A 42 1.88 -1.59 -6.22
N ARG A 43 1.23 -2.01 -7.29
CA ARG A 43 0.90 -3.38 -7.69
C ARG A 43 0.88 -3.43 -9.21
N ASP A 44 0.78 -4.63 -9.80
CA ASP A 44 0.65 -4.80 -11.25
C ASP A 44 -0.33 -3.81 -11.87
N LYS A 45 0.17 -3.05 -12.86
CA LYS A 45 -0.58 -1.99 -13.55
C LYS A 45 -1.08 -0.96 -12.56
N GLY A 46 -0.21 -0.49 -11.67
CA GLY A 46 -0.44 0.58 -10.71
C GLY A 46 0.25 1.88 -11.13
N HIS A 47 0.31 2.84 -10.22
CA HIS A 47 1.22 3.99 -10.37
C HIS A 47 2.68 3.56 -10.27
N VAL A 48 2.95 2.58 -9.43
CA VAL A 48 4.26 1.98 -9.26
C VAL A 48 4.14 0.48 -9.54
N GLU A 49 4.99 -0.04 -10.41
CA GLU A 49 5.06 -1.48 -10.63
C GLU A 49 5.91 -2.14 -9.53
N PRO A 50 5.58 -3.36 -9.06
CA PRO A 50 6.30 -4.03 -7.97
C PRO A 50 7.81 -4.15 -8.22
N GLU A 51 8.20 -4.45 -9.45
CA GLU A 51 9.61 -4.58 -9.86
C GLU A 51 10.37 -3.25 -9.89
N ARG A 52 9.65 -2.12 -9.86
CA ARG A 52 10.21 -0.76 -9.82
C ARG A 52 10.02 -0.09 -8.47
N ALA A 53 9.44 -0.78 -7.48
CA ALA A 53 9.09 -0.20 -6.20
C ALA A 53 10.27 0.50 -5.50
N VAL A 54 11.46 -0.10 -5.56
CA VAL A 54 12.68 0.46 -4.94
C VAL A 54 13.06 1.82 -5.53
N ASP A 55 12.86 2.00 -6.84
CA ASP A 55 13.26 3.21 -7.56
C ASP A 55 12.14 4.27 -7.61
N ASP A 56 10.89 3.81 -7.70
CA ASP A 56 9.75 4.68 -8.01
C ASP A 56 8.90 5.03 -6.78
N LEU A 57 8.88 4.22 -5.71
CA LEU A 57 8.24 4.62 -4.45
C LEU A 57 8.87 5.88 -3.85
N PRO A 58 10.22 6.08 -3.82
CA PRO A 58 10.81 7.30 -3.30
C PRO A 58 10.32 8.55 -4.04
N LYS A 59 10.21 8.48 -5.37
CA LYS A 59 9.73 9.58 -6.21
C LYS A 59 8.25 9.88 -5.95
N ALA A 60 7.43 8.84 -5.84
CA ALA A 60 6.01 9.00 -5.52
C ALA A 60 5.83 9.60 -4.12
N ALA A 61 6.59 9.14 -3.11
CA ALA A 61 6.52 9.66 -1.76
C ALA A 61 7.00 11.11 -1.67
N GLU A 62 8.04 11.49 -2.43
CA GLU A 62 8.49 12.88 -2.54
C GLU A 62 7.41 13.77 -3.13
N ALA A 63 6.78 13.37 -4.24
CA ALA A 63 5.68 14.13 -4.84
C ALA A 63 4.49 14.30 -3.90
N ILE A 64 4.08 13.22 -3.21
CA ILE A 64 3.01 13.24 -2.21
C ILE A 64 3.34 14.23 -1.08
N LYS A 65 4.53 14.13 -0.49
CA LYS A 65 4.96 15.04 0.59
C LYS A 65 5.09 16.48 0.11
N GLY A 66 5.56 16.70 -1.12
CA GLY A 66 5.70 18.01 -1.73
C GLY A 66 4.37 18.75 -1.91
N ALA A 67 3.27 18.02 -2.06
CA ALA A 67 1.91 18.55 -2.12
C ALA A 67 1.23 18.69 -0.74
N ASP A 68 1.99 18.60 0.36
CA ASP A 68 1.50 18.60 1.75
C ASP A 68 0.53 17.44 2.07
N LEU A 69 0.67 16.32 1.34
CA LEU A 69 -0.12 15.10 1.52
C LEU A 69 0.66 14.04 2.30
N LYS A 70 -0.08 13.14 2.96
CA LYS A 70 0.52 12.05 3.75
C LYS A 70 0.66 10.76 2.94
N PRO A 71 1.88 10.21 2.77
CA PRO A 71 2.10 8.89 2.18
C PRO A 71 1.90 7.78 3.22
N ASN A 72 0.70 7.69 3.82
CA ASN A 72 0.44 6.71 4.88
C ASN A 72 0.02 5.34 4.35
N MET A 73 -0.61 5.32 3.17
CA MET A 73 -1.37 4.19 2.66
C MET A 73 -0.91 3.76 1.26
N LEU A 74 -0.97 2.46 1.06
CA LEU A 74 -0.43 1.76 -0.09
C LEU A 74 -1.37 0.59 -0.44
N VAL A 75 -1.44 0.25 -1.73
CA VAL A 75 -2.06 -0.97 -2.24
C VAL A 75 -1.02 -1.81 -2.96
N SER A 76 -0.77 -3.02 -2.48
CA SER A 76 0.18 -3.95 -3.06
C SER A 76 -0.48 -5.25 -3.54
N GLY A 77 0.30 -6.07 -4.26
CA GLY A 77 -0.06 -7.44 -4.62
C GLY A 77 0.49 -8.48 -3.64
N ILE A 78 1.09 -8.06 -2.53
CA ILE A 78 1.90 -8.92 -1.66
C ILE A 78 1.01 -9.85 -0.84
N THR A 79 1.33 -11.14 -0.86
CA THR A 79 0.68 -12.17 -0.02
C THR A 79 1.68 -13.05 0.73
N SER A 80 2.98 -12.93 0.47
CA SER A 80 4.04 -13.69 1.11
C SER A 80 5.37 -12.93 1.02
N LEU A 81 6.36 -13.34 1.83
CA LEU A 81 7.74 -12.83 1.79
C LEU A 81 8.69 -13.79 1.05
N SER A 82 8.14 -14.75 0.31
CA SER A 82 8.88 -15.82 -0.34
C SER A 82 9.75 -15.33 -1.52
N ASP A 83 9.46 -14.14 -2.05
CA ASP A 83 10.33 -13.48 -3.03
C ASP A 83 11.07 -12.30 -2.40
N GLY A 84 12.34 -12.12 -2.82
CA GLY A 84 13.18 -11.02 -2.32
C GLY A 84 12.66 -9.64 -2.70
N THR A 85 11.85 -9.56 -3.76
CA THR A 85 11.22 -8.31 -4.23
C THR A 85 10.26 -7.76 -3.20
N SER A 86 9.38 -8.59 -2.63
CA SER A 86 8.39 -8.17 -1.62
C SER A 86 9.08 -7.69 -0.34
N ILE A 87 10.17 -8.34 0.08
CA ILE A 87 10.94 -7.88 1.24
C ILE A 87 11.55 -6.51 0.98
N GLN A 88 12.21 -6.33 -0.17
CA GLN A 88 12.87 -5.08 -0.48
C GLN A 88 11.87 -3.94 -0.66
N TYR A 89 10.74 -4.24 -1.30
CA TYR A 89 9.59 -3.35 -1.39
C TYR A 89 9.17 -2.89 0.01
N LEU A 90 8.79 -3.81 0.90
CA LEU A 90 8.24 -3.48 2.23
C LEU A 90 9.27 -2.82 3.17
N LYS A 91 10.57 -2.90 2.84
CA LYS A 91 11.59 -2.10 3.54
C LYS A 91 11.65 -0.68 2.99
N THR A 92 11.49 -0.52 1.68
CA THR A 92 11.50 0.79 1.03
C THR A 92 10.29 1.62 1.44
N ASP A 93 9.08 1.04 1.45
CA ASP A 93 7.87 1.78 1.80
C ASP A 93 7.86 2.27 3.28
N ASP A 94 8.37 1.48 4.23
CA ASP A 94 8.54 1.84 5.63
C ASP A 94 9.39 3.11 5.79
N GLN A 95 10.56 3.12 5.16
CA GLN A 95 11.50 4.25 5.18
C GLN A 95 10.90 5.53 4.61
N LEU A 96 9.91 5.41 3.73
CA LEU A 96 9.25 6.53 3.08
C LEU A 96 8.05 7.06 3.88
N GLY A 97 7.62 6.35 4.93
CA GLY A 97 6.54 6.74 5.82
C GLY A 97 5.20 6.04 5.56
N PHE A 98 5.17 5.03 4.67
CA PHE A 98 3.99 4.19 4.47
C PHE A 98 3.82 3.24 5.66
N LYS A 99 2.69 3.39 6.36
CA LYS A 99 2.38 2.62 7.58
C LYS A 99 1.43 1.46 7.34
N TYR A 100 0.60 1.58 6.31
CA TYR A 100 -0.45 0.63 5.98
C TYR A 100 -0.32 0.23 4.52
N TYR A 101 -0.32 -1.07 4.27
CA TYR A 101 -0.46 -1.59 2.91
C TYR A 101 -1.60 -2.57 2.83
N ARG A 102 -2.47 -2.39 1.84
CA ARG A 102 -3.44 -3.42 1.48
C ARG A 102 -2.71 -4.54 0.76
N MET A 103 -2.93 -5.77 1.24
CA MET A 103 -2.36 -6.99 0.67
C MET A 103 -3.00 -7.40 -0.65
N GLY A 104 -2.35 -8.33 -1.33
CA GLY A 104 -2.94 -9.12 -2.41
C GLY A 104 -3.97 -10.13 -1.91
N TYR A 105 -4.38 -11.04 -2.82
CA TYR A 105 -5.39 -12.05 -2.53
C TYR A 105 -4.81 -13.46 -2.60
N PHE A 106 -5.16 -14.30 -1.63
CA PHE A 106 -4.89 -15.74 -1.67
C PHE A 106 -5.83 -16.41 -2.69
N ARG A 107 -5.40 -16.46 -3.95
CA ARG A 107 -6.20 -17.03 -5.04
C ARG A 107 -6.06 -18.56 -5.12
N PRO A 108 -7.16 -19.32 -5.19
CA PRO A 108 -7.12 -20.75 -5.44
C PRO A 108 -6.41 -21.05 -6.76
N LYS A 109 -5.48 -22.02 -6.77
CA LYS A 109 -4.97 -22.61 -8.02
C LYS A 109 -5.81 -23.83 -8.40
N LYS A 110 -5.91 -24.11 -9.69
CA LYS A 110 -6.63 -25.29 -10.18
C LYS A 110 -6.05 -26.55 -9.55
N GLY A 111 -6.90 -27.33 -8.89
CA GLY A 111 -6.52 -28.57 -8.22
C GLY A 111 -6.12 -28.44 -6.75
N GLN A 112 -6.06 -27.22 -6.19
CA GLN A 112 -5.89 -27.04 -4.74
C GLN A 112 -7.21 -27.22 -3.99
N SER A 113 -7.14 -27.95 -2.88
CA SER A 113 -8.19 -28.02 -1.88
C SER A 113 -8.29 -26.72 -1.09
N MET A 114 -9.45 -26.49 -0.45
CA MET A 114 -9.64 -25.34 0.43
C MET A 114 -8.70 -25.38 1.63
N GLN A 115 -8.43 -26.59 2.15
CA GLN A 115 -7.55 -26.83 3.27
C GLN A 115 -6.11 -26.41 2.96
N GLU A 116 -5.61 -26.73 1.77
CA GLU A 116 -4.27 -26.30 1.34
C GLU A 116 -4.18 -24.77 1.23
N ILE A 117 -5.21 -24.11 0.69
CA ILE A 117 -5.24 -22.64 0.58
C ILE A 117 -5.22 -21.99 1.96
N LEU A 118 -6.01 -22.51 2.91
CA LEU A 118 -6.04 -22.00 4.28
C LEU A 118 -4.71 -22.23 5.01
N PHE A 119 -4.10 -23.41 4.82
CA PHE A 119 -2.80 -23.72 5.41
C PHE A 119 -1.72 -22.76 4.92
N HIS A 120 -1.57 -22.62 3.59
CA HIS A 120 -0.61 -21.69 3.01
C HIS A 120 -0.88 -20.22 3.37
N GLY A 121 -2.16 -19.83 3.43
CA GLY A 121 -2.54 -18.48 3.85
C GLY A 121 -2.14 -18.19 5.30
N ASN A 122 -2.36 -19.14 6.21
CA ASN A 122 -1.98 -18.99 7.62
C ASN A 122 -0.46 -18.85 7.78
N ASP A 123 0.33 -19.70 7.11
CA ASP A 123 1.79 -19.64 7.17
C ASP A 123 2.30 -18.28 6.66
N ALA A 124 1.80 -17.85 5.50
CA ALA A 124 2.22 -16.58 4.91
C ALA A 124 1.82 -15.37 5.76
N LEU A 125 0.63 -15.40 6.39
CA LEU A 125 0.20 -14.35 7.31
C LEU A 125 1.04 -14.31 8.59
N ASP A 126 1.44 -15.45 9.14
CA ASP A 126 2.33 -15.52 10.31
C ASP A 126 3.72 -14.93 10.01
N GLU A 127 4.28 -15.22 8.84
CA GLU A 127 5.55 -14.61 8.40
C GLU A 127 5.42 -13.09 8.20
N LEU A 128 4.37 -12.65 7.52
CA LEU A 128 4.11 -11.22 7.28
C LEU A 128 3.86 -10.47 8.59
N GLU A 129 3.14 -11.06 9.55
CA GLU A 129 2.91 -10.50 10.88
C GLU A 129 4.25 -10.18 11.58
N LYS A 130 5.13 -11.18 11.67
CA LYS A 130 6.44 -11.04 12.31
C LYS A 130 7.29 -9.98 11.63
N PHE A 131 7.29 -9.97 10.30
CA PHE A 131 8.00 -8.96 9.51
C PHE A 131 7.44 -7.56 9.77
N ASN A 132 6.13 -7.37 9.62
CA ASN A 132 5.44 -6.12 9.84
C ASN A 132 5.69 -5.56 11.25
N ARG A 133 5.64 -6.42 12.28
CA ARG A 133 5.99 -6.07 13.65
C ARG A 133 7.42 -5.55 13.79
N SER A 134 8.37 -6.13 13.05
CA SER A 134 9.77 -5.70 13.08
C SER A 134 10.01 -4.34 12.38
N GLN A 135 9.16 -3.98 11.42
CA GLN A 135 9.25 -2.71 10.68
C GLN A 135 8.30 -1.63 11.26
N GLY A 136 7.30 -2.00 12.07
CA GLY A 136 6.29 -1.06 12.56
C GLY A 136 5.17 -0.76 11.55
N GLN A 137 4.99 -1.63 10.57
CA GLN A 137 3.98 -1.52 9.52
C GLN A 137 2.77 -2.42 9.78
N HIS A 138 1.71 -2.22 8.99
CA HIS A 138 0.48 -3.02 9.05
C HIS A 138 0.06 -3.49 7.65
N GLY A 139 0.11 -4.80 7.43
CA GLY A 139 -0.56 -5.43 6.28
C GLY A 139 -2.06 -5.58 6.54
N ALA A 140 -2.88 -5.04 5.65
CA ALA A 140 -4.34 -5.11 5.71
C ALA A 140 -4.86 -6.08 4.65
N TYR A 141 -5.35 -7.24 5.09
CA TYR A 141 -6.08 -8.14 4.20
C TYR A 141 -7.53 -7.68 4.04
N GLN A 142 -7.95 -7.49 2.80
CA GLN A 142 -9.33 -7.13 2.45
C GLN A 142 -10.00 -8.31 1.74
N ASN A 143 -11.23 -8.65 2.12
CA ASN A 143 -12.08 -9.50 1.30
C ASN A 143 -12.71 -8.66 0.17
N HIS A 144 -12.59 -9.14 -1.08
CA HIS A 144 -13.30 -8.57 -2.23
C HIS A 144 -14.32 -9.60 -2.71
N ALA A 145 -15.51 -9.17 -3.12
CA ALA A 145 -16.58 -10.08 -3.53
C ALA A 145 -16.34 -10.82 -4.86
N GLY A 146 -15.16 -10.67 -5.47
CA GLY A 146 -14.91 -11.08 -6.86
C GLY A 146 -15.62 -10.14 -7.82
#